data_AF-A0A3M1DEQ1-F1
#
_entry.id   AF-A0A3M1DEQ1-F1
#
_cell.length_a   1.000
_cell.length_b   1.000
_cell.length_c   1.000
_cell.angle_alpha   90.00
_cell.angle_beta   90.00
_cell.angle_gamma   90.00
#
_symmetry.space_group_name_H-M   'P 1'
#
loop_
_entity.id
_entity.type
_entity.pdbx_description
1 polymer ?
#
loop_
_entity_poly.entity_id
_entity_poly.type
_entity_poly.pdbx_seq_one_letter_code
_entity_poly.pdbx_strand_id
1 'polypeptide(L)'
;MKKVAALLLCVVGVAVVLLGLLFLIGSRGQVYRIMVGVCCEAAGAVAIGFGLRVLKKLRSYDPDVLRDEILRFAREHDGQLSEDEIRAELGDRFDAARNVIAGLIKEGTCRNRMVEGKKYLVFEHLLPVLAVRRCEYCGAELPLDENLTSCPNCGGTIKTSMERLELGDGEYFDMDDRT
;
A
#
# COMPACT_ATOMS: atom_id res chain seq x y z
N MET A 1 15.42 -5.83 19.20
CA MET A 1 15.07 -6.34 20.56
C MET A 1 13.57 -6.57 20.76
N LYS A 2 12.68 -5.63 20.43
CA LYS A 2 11.22 -5.78 20.63
C LYS A 2 10.60 -7.02 19.96
N LYS A 3 11.05 -7.38 18.74
CA LYS A 3 10.61 -8.60 18.03
C LYS A 3 10.97 -9.88 18.81
N VAL A 4 12.19 -9.97 19.33
CA VAL A 4 12.69 -11.13 20.11
C VAL A 4 11.92 -11.27 21.43
N ALA A 5 11.68 -10.16 22.13
CA ALA A 5 10.90 -10.17 23.37
C ALA A 5 9.45 -10.65 23.14
N ALA A 6 8.80 -10.19 22.08
CA ALA A 6 7.45 -10.64 21.75
C ALA A 6 7.40 -12.13 21.35
N LEU A 7 8.41 -12.61 20.62
CA LEU A 7 8.53 -14.01 20.25
C LEU A 7 8.78 -14.91 21.49
N LEU A 8 9.67 -14.50 22.39
CA LEU A 8 9.88 -15.19 23.66
C LEU A 8 8.61 -15.23 24.51
N LEU A 9 7.85 -14.13 24.57
CA LEU A 9 6.60 -14.08 25.30
C LEU A 9 5.57 -15.08 24.75
N CYS A 10 5.48 -15.22 23.42
CA CYS A 10 4.63 -16.25 22.80
C CYS A 10 5.10 -17.66 23.15
N VAL A 11 6.40 -17.95 23.09
CA VAL A 11 6.96 -19.27 23.44
C VAL A 11 6.69 -19.63 24.90
N VAL A 12 6.93 -18.69 25.82
CA VAL A 12 6.64 -18.86 27.25
C VAL A 12 5.14 -19.06 27.46
N GLY A 13 4.30 -18.27 26.79
CA GLY A 13 2.84 -18.41 26.86
C GLY A 13 2.37 -19.81 26.43
N VAL A 14 2.90 -20.34 25.33
CA VAL A 14 2.60 -21.71 24.87
C VAL A 14 3.03 -22.75 25.89
N ALA A 15 4.23 -22.62 26.47
CA ALA A 15 4.70 -23.53 27.51
C ALA A 15 3.81 -23.51 28.76
N VAL A 16 3.33 -22.32 29.16
CA VAL A 16 2.42 -22.16 30.31
C VAL A 16 1.04 -22.77 30.02
N VAL A 17 0.51 -22.62 28.81
CA VAL A 17 -0.75 -23.28 28.41
C VAL A 17 -0.60 -24.81 28.43
N LEU A 18 0.48 -25.34 27.88
CA LEU A 18 0.76 -26.78 27.91
C LEU A 18 0.89 -27.31 29.35
N LEU A 19 1.53 -26.54 30.23
CA LEU A 19 1.61 -26.86 31.64
C LEU A 19 0.22 -26.86 32.29
N GLY A 20 -0.62 -25.85 32.01
CA GLY A 20 -2.01 -25.79 32.48
C GLY A 20 -2.83 -27.01 32.07
N LEU A 21 -2.73 -27.41 30.80
CA LEU A 21 -3.37 -28.60 30.26
C LEU A 21 -2.94 -29.89 30.98
N LEU A 22 -1.64 -30.03 31.29
CA LEU A 22 -1.14 -31.17 32.07
C LEU A 22 -1.78 -31.24 33.46
N PHE A 23 -1.95 -30.10 34.13
CA PHE A 23 -2.63 -30.03 35.44
C PHE A 23 -4.12 -30.39 35.35
N LEU A 24 -4.79 -29.97 34.28
CA LEU A 24 -6.20 -30.29 34.04
C LEU A 24 -6.41 -31.79 33.78
N ILE A 25 -5.58 -32.41 32.93
CA ILE A 25 -5.65 -33.85 32.64
C ILE A 25 -5.33 -34.67 33.90
N GLY A 26 -4.36 -34.23 34.70
CA GLY A 26 -3.94 -34.87 35.94
C GLY A 26 -4.83 -34.62 37.17
N SER A 27 -5.96 -33.94 37.01
CA SER A 27 -6.79 -33.39 38.10
C SER A 27 -7.31 -34.44 39.09
N ARG A 28 -7.72 -35.65 38.64
CA ARG A 28 -8.29 -36.73 39.49
C ARG A 28 -9.27 -36.24 40.60
N GLY A 29 -10.04 -35.19 40.33
CA GLY A 29 -11.03 -34.64 41.28
C GLY A 29 -10.45 -33.71 42.37
N GLN A 30 -9.14 -33.40 42.35
CA GLN A 30 -8.54 -32.44 43.25
C GLN A 30 -8.79 -31.01 42.76
N VAL A 31 -9.69 -30.29 43.42
CA VAL A 31 -10.11 -28.91 43.07
C VAL A 31 -8.92 -27.95 42.91
N TYR A 32 -7.87 -28.09 43.74
CA TYR A 32 -6.69 -27.23 43.65
C TYR A 32 -5.96 -27.37 42.30
N ARG A 33 -5.91 -28.57 41.71
CA ARG A 33 -5.26 -28.79 40.41
C ARG A 33 -6.06 -28.18 39.27
N ILE A 34 -7.39 -28.25 39.38
CA ILE A 34 -8.29 -27.62 38.42
C ILE A 34 -8.09 -26.10 38.44
N MET A 35 -8.07 -25.49 39.63
CA MET A 35 -7.84 -24.05 39.76
C MET A 35 -6.49 -23.62 39.18
N VAL A 36 -5.41 -24.34 39.51
CA VAL A 36 -4.06 -24.04 38.95
C VAL A 36 -4.06 -24.19 37.43
N GLY A 37 -4.64 -25.26 36.90
CA GLY A 37 -4.75 -25.49 35.46
C GLY A 37 -5.46 -24.35 34.73
N VAL A 38 -6.64 -23.94 35.22
CA VAL A 38 -7.40 -22.83 34.65
C VAL A 38 -6.63 -21.51 34.75
N CYS A 39 -5.99 -21.22 35.89
CA CYS A 39 -5.18 -20.01 36.04
C CYS A 39 -3.99 -19.99 35.07
N CYS A 40 -3.30 -21.13 34.90
CA CYS A 40 -2.21 -21.25 33.92
C CYS A 40 -2.71 -21.05 32.49
N GLU A 41 -3.82 -21.66 32.10
CA GLU A 41 -4.40 -21.47 30.76
C GLU A 41 -4.77 -20.01 30.51
N ALA A 42 -5.46 -19.36 31.45
CA ALA A 42 -5.83 -17.95 31.34
C ALA A 42 -4.59 -17.05 31.21
N ALA A 43 -3.58 -17.26 32.06
CA ALA A 43 -2.33 -16.48 32.00
C ALA A 43 -1.57 -16.71 30.68
N GLY A 44 -1.48 -17.96 30.23
CA GLY A 44 -0.82 -18.33 28.98
C GLY A 44 -1.54 -17.74 27.76
N ALA A 45 -2.87 -17.82 27.71
CA ALA A 45 -3.67 -17.24 26.62
C ALA A 45 -3.50 -15.71 26.53
N VAL A 46 -3.49 -15.02 27.67
CA VAL A 46 -3.24 -13.56 27.73
C VAL A 46 -1.83 -13.24 27.23
N ALA A 47 -0.81 -13.98 27.65
CA ALA A 47 0.57 -13.78 27.21
C ALA A 47 0.73 -13.98 25.69
N ILE A 48 0.14 -15.05 25.14
CA ILE A 48 0.15 -15.31 23.69
C ILE A 48 -0.57 -14.19 22.94
N GLY A 49 -1.78 -13.84 23.37
CA GLY A 49 -2.58 -12.80 22.73
C GLY A 49 -1.86 -11.44 22.69
N PHE A 50 -1.21 -11.07 23.79
CA PHE A 50 -0.41 -9.84 23.85
C PHE A 50 0.83 -9.92 22.95
N GLY A 51 1.57 -11.03 22.98
CA GLY A 51 2.73 -11.25 22.12
C GLY A 51 2.39 -11.15 20.64
N LEU A 52 1.29 -11.78 20.22
CA LEU A 52 0.79 -11.70 18.85
C LEU A 52 0.37 -10.28 18.45
N ARG A 53 -0.29 -9.54 19.35
CA ARG A 53 -0.68 -8.15 19.09
C ARG A 53 0.54 -7.26 18.87
N VAL A 54 1.59 -7.42 19.68
CA VAL A 54 2.85 -6.69 19.52
C VAL A 54 3.55 -7.10 18.21
N LEU A 55 3.60 -8.39 17.89
CA LEU A 55 4.17 -8.87 16.63
C LEU A 55 3.43 -8.33 15.41
N LYS A 56 2.11 -8.31 15.43
CA LYS A 56 1.29 -7.73 14.36
C LYS A 56 1.60 -6.24 14.18
N LYS A 57 1.70 -5.49 15.29
CA LYS A 57 2.10 -4.08 15.25
C LYS A 57 3.54 -3.88 14.76
N LEU A 58 4.46 -4.79 15.08
CA LEU A 58 5.84 -4.68 14.56
C LEU A 58 5.93 -5.05 13.07
N ARG A 59 5.05 -5.93 12.58
CA ARG A 59 4.99 -6.32 11.16
C ARG A 59 4.42 -5.22 10.27
N SER A 60 3.60 -4.31 10.81
CA SER A 60 3.10 -3.16 10.02
C SER A 60 4.16 -2.10 9.74
N TYR A 61 5.35 -2.17 10.36
CA TYR A 61 6.52 -1.34 10.03
C TYR A 61 7.55 -2.11 9.21
N ASP A 62 7.20 -3.30 8.72
CA ASP A 62 8.10 -4.07 7.88
C ASP A 62 8.24 -3.40 6.49
N PRO A 63 9.47 -3.22 5.97
CA PRO A 63 9.68 -2.44 4.76
C PRO A 63 8.99 -3.04 3.53
N ASP A 64 8.88 -4.36 3.46
CA ASP A 64 8.23 -5.04 2.34
C ASP A 64 6.71 -4.79 2.35
N VAL A 65 6.10 -4.82 3.54
CA VAL A 65 4.67 -4.51 3.71
C VAL A 65 4.39 -3.06 3.35
N LEU A 66 5.24 -2.13 3.80
CA LEU A 66 5.10 -0.70 3.47
C LEU A 66 5.29 -0.46 1.97
N ARG A 67 6.22 -1.17 1.33
CA ARG A 67 6.43 -1.09 -0.12
C ARG A 67 5.18 -1.50 -0.89
N ASP A 68 4.61 -2.66 -0.55
CA ASP A 68 3.39 -3.16 -1.19
C ASP A 68 2.19 -2.23 -0.98
N GLU A 69 2.07 -1.64 0.21
CA GLU A 69 1.01 -0.69 0.56
C GLU A 69 1.15 0.62 -0.22
N ILE A 70 2.37 1.17 -0.34
CA ILE A 70 2.65 2.36 -1.17
C ILE A 70 2.34 2.07 -2.64
N LEU A 71 2.73 0.90 -3.18
CA LEU A 71 2.45 0.54 -4.57
C LEU A 71 0.96 0.28 -4.83
N ARG A 72 0.23 -0.24 -3.83
CA ARG A 72 -1.24 -0.35 -3.90
C ARG A 72 -1.86 1.04 -3.93
N PHE A 73 -1.44 1.93 -3.03
CA PHE A 73 -1.93 3.30 -2.99
C PHE A 73 -1.62 4.07 -4.28
N ALA A 74 -0.42 3.87 -4.84
CA ALA A 74 -0.05 4.46 -6.11
C ALA A 74 -0.96 3.99 -7.26
N ARG A 75 -1.42 2.73 -7.24
CA ARG A 75 -2.38 2.21 -8.24
C ARG A 75 -3.77 2.82 -8.11
N GLU A 76 -4.18 3.15 -6.90
CA GLU A 76 -5.49 3.77 -6.63
C GLU A 76 -5.50 5.25 -7.02
N HIS A 77 -4.33 5.90 -7.09
CA HIS A 77 -4.14 7.31 -7.46
C HIS A 77 -3.41 7.48 -8.82
N ASP A 78 -3.67 6.59 -9.79
CA ASP A 78 -3.15 6.70 -11.17
C ASP A 78 -1.62 6.88 -11.29
N GLY A 79 -0.86 6.28 -10.38
CA GLY A 79 0.59 6.33 -10.35
C GLY A 79 1.18 7.64 -9.79
N GLN A 80 0.37 8.51 -9.20
CA GLN A 80 0.80 9.82 -8.72
C GLN A 80 0.39 10.02 -7.25
N LEU A 81 1.37 10.32 -6.40
CA LEU A 81 1.12 10.47 -4.98
C LEU A 81 1.88 11.66 -4.41
N SER A 82 1.18 12.57 -3.74
CA SER A 82 1.83 13.61 -2.94
C SER A 82 2.39 13.04 -1.64
N GLU A 83 3.45 13.67 -1.10
CA GLU A 83 3.98 13.30 0.20
C GLU A 83 2.93 13.45 1.33
N ASP A 84 2.02 14.41 1.19
CA ASP A 84 0.97 14.68 2.16
C ASP A 84 -0.14 13.63 2.14
N GLU A 85 -0.53 13.12 0.97
CA GLU A 85 -1.47 11.99 0.85
C GLU A 85 -0.88 10.72 1.44
N ILE A 86 0.40 10.43 1.16
CA ILE A 86 1.08 9.27 1.74
C ILE A 86 1.16 9.41 3.27
N ARG A 87 1.39 10.62 3.78
CA ARG A 87 1.38 10.89 5.23
C ARG A 87 -0.01 10.72 5.83
N ALA A 88 -1.06 11.18 5.14
CA ALA A 88 -2.44 11.03 5.59
C ALA A 88 -2.84 9.54 5.69
N GLU A 89 -2.46 8.73 4.70
CA GLU A 89 -2.78 7.30 4.64
C GLU A 89 -1.97 6.47 5.63
N LEU A 90 -0.65 6.71 5.72
CA LEU A 90 0.24 5.89 6.56
C LEU A 90 0.29 6.34 8.03
N GLY A 91 -0.08 7.58 8.34
CA GLY A 91 -0.13 8.13 9.68
C GLY A 91 1.21 8.00 10.43
N ASP A 92 1.19 7.32 11.57
CA ASP A 92 2.38 7.09 12.43
C ASP A 92 3.45 6.19 11.79
N ARG A 93 3.13 5.54 10.66
CA ARG A 93 4.06 4.69 9.91
C ARG A 93 4.83 5.46 8.84
N PHE A 94 4.49 6.73 8.59
CA PHE A 94 5.11 7.54 7.54
C PHE A 94 6.63 7.66 7.68
N ASP A 95 7.14 7.82 8.91
CA ASP A 95 8.59 7.92 9.14
C ASP A 95 9.36 6.65 8.74
N ALA A 96 8.75 5.48 8.95
CA ALA A 96 9.32 4.21 8.49
C ALA A 96 9.23 4.10 6.96
N ALA A 97 8.11 4.55 6.40
CA ALA A 97 7.86 4.53 4.96
C ALA A 97 8.82 5.45 4.17
N ARG A 98 9.29 6.56 4.75
CA ARG A 98 10.28 7.46 4.10
C ARG A 98 11.53 6.72 3.64
N ASN A 99 12.02 5.75 4.43
CA ASN A 99 13.19 4.96 4.05
C ASN A 99 12.89 4.03 2.88
N VAL A 100 11.68 3.47 2.84
CA VAL A 100 11.20 2.61 1.74
C VAL A 100 11.03 3.43 0.46
N ILE A 101 10.44 4.62 0.56
CA ILE A 101 10.29 5.57 -0.55
C ILE A 101 11.66 5.96 -1.12
N ALA A 102 12.62 6.29 -0.25
CA ALA A 102 13.99 6.58 -0.68
C ALA A 102 14.63 5.39 -1.41
N GLY A 103 14.35 4.16 -0.96
CA GLY A 103 14.74 2.93 -1.65
C GLY A 103 14.11 2.81 -3.04
N LEU A 104 12.81 3.04 -3.16
CA LEU A 104 12.07 3.00 -4.43
C LEU A 104 12.58 4.04 -5.44
N ILE A 105 12.96 5.23 -4.98
CA ILE A 105 13.59 6.26 -5.83
C ILE A 105 14.95 5.78 -6.32
N LYS A 106 15.75 5.18 -5.44
CA LYS A 106 17.09 4.66 -5.78
C LYS A 106 17.01 3.47 -6.76
N GLU A 107 15.98 2.65 -6.63
CA GLU A 107 15.67 1.54 -7.56
C GLU A 107 15.17 2.04 -8.93
N GLY A 108 14.83 3.33 -9.06
CA GLY A 108 14.27 3.89 -10.28
C GLY A 108 12.80 3.52 -10.51
N THR A 109 12.12 2.96 -9.51
CA THR A 109 10.69 2.59 -9.60
C THR A 109 9.78 3.82 -9.51
N CYS A 110 10.24 4.87 -8.83
CA CYS A 110 9.55 6.15 -8.77
C CYS A 110 10.51 7.34 -8.94
N ARG A 111 9.98 8.47 -9.40
CA ARG A 111 10.70 9.74 -9.50
C ARG A 111 10.05 10.76 -8.58
N ASN A 112 10.90 11.62 -8.00
CA ASN A 112 10.44 12.76 -7.21
C ASN A 112 10.32 13.97 -8.13
N ARG A 113 9.12 14.54 -8.23
CA ARG A 113 8.83 15.75 -9.00
C ARG A 113 8.34 16.81 -8.04
N MET A 114 8.90 18.02 -8.13
CA MET A 114 8.36 19.17 -7.41
C MET A 114 7.42 19.92 -8.35
N VAL A 115 6.14 19.95 -8.00
CA VAL A 115 5.09 20.69 -8.72
C VAL A 115 4.52 21.70 -7.72
N GLU A 116 4.53 22.99 -8.07
CA GLU A 116 4.00 24.07 -7.23
C GLU A 116 4.57 24.09 -5.79
N GLY A 117 5.84 23.69 -5.62
CA GLY A 117 6.49 23.63 -4.30
C GLY A 117 6.11 22.43 -3.43
N LYS A 118 5.24 21.53 -3.92
CA LYS A 118 4.90 20.26 -3.27
C LYS A 118 5.67 19.11 -3.92
N LYS A 119 6.06 18.12 -3.10
CA LYS A 119 6.75 16.91 -3.55
C LYS A 119 5.74 15.85 -3.96
N TYR A 120 5.82 15.43 -5.21
CA TYR A 120 5.05 14.34 -5.78
C TYR A 120 5.98 13.18 -6.14
N LEU A 121 5.51 11.98 -5.84
CA LEU A 121 6.09 10.71 -6.22
C LEU A 121 5.33 10.18 -7.42
N VAL A 122 6.02 10.12 -8.55
CA VAL A 122 5.46 9.64 -9.83
C VAL A 122 6.00 8.25 -10.11
N PHE A 123 5.10 7.29 -10.27
CA PHE A 123 5.36 5.90 -10.61
C PHE A 123 5.07 5.67 -12.08
N GLU A 124 6.09 5.82 -12.93
CA GLU A 124 5.95 5.79 -14.40
C GLU A 124 5.32 4.50 -14.95
N HIS A 125 5.50 3.38 -14.25
CA HIS A 125 4.95 2.08 -14.64
C HIS A 125 3.47 1.88 -14.26
N LEU A 126 2.95 2.76 -13.41
CA LEU A 126 1.57 2.71 -12.92
C LEU A 126 0.71 3.83 -13.53
N LEU A 127 1.31 4.74 -14.31
CA LEU A 127 0.58 5.78 -15.02
C LEU A 127 -0.37 5.14 -16.06
N PRO A 128 -1.62 5.64 -16.15
CA PRO A 128 -2.53 5.21 -17.19
C PRO A 128 -1.95 5.56 -18.57
N VAL A 129 -1.88 4.55 -19.44
CA VAL A 129 -1.51 4.73 -20.84
C VAL A 129 -2.78 5.12 -21.59
N LEU A 130 -2.86 6.35 -22.09
CA LEU A 130 -3.94 6.73 -22.98
C LEU A 130 -3.54 6.45 -24.42
N ALA A 131 -4.42 5.76 -25.13
CA ALA A 131 -4.35 5.70 -26.58
C ALA A 131 -4.87 7.03 -27.13
N VAL A 132 -4.01 7.80 -27.78
CA VAL A 132 -4.38 9.05 -28.45
C VAL A 132 -4.33 8.80 -29.95
N ARG A 133 -5.40 9.10 -30.67
CA ARG A 133 -5.39 9.09 -32.14
C ARG A 133 -4.97 10.46 -32.63
N ARG A 134 -3.77 10.58 -33.21
CA ARG A 134 -3.33 11.79 -33.90
C ARG A 134 -3.28 11.56 -35.40
N CYS A 135 -3.73 12.55 -36.17
CA CYS A 135 -3.52 12.56 -37.60
C CYS A 135 -2.07 12.93 -37.93
N GLU A 136 -1.40 12.16 -38.79
CA GLU A 136 0.01 12.43 -39.15
C GLU A 136 0.21 13.74 -39.92
N TYR A 137 -0.85 14.25 -40.55
CA TYR A 137 -0.76 15.40 -41.44
C TYR A 137 -1.06 16.72 -40.73
N CYS A 138 -2.16 16.78 -39.97
CA CYS A 138 -2.58 18.00 -39.28
C CYS A 138 -2.36 17.99 -37.77
N GLY A 139 -1.92 16.86 -37.19
CA GLY A 139 -1.69 16.73 -35.75
C GLY A 139 -2.97 16.74 -34.90
N ALA A 140 -4.16 16.80 -35.51
CA ALA A 140 -5.42 16.84 -34.77
C ALA A 140 -5.59 15.57 -33.92
N GLU A 141 -5.98 15.76 -32.66
CA GLU A 141 -6.38 14.69 -31.74
C GLU A 141 -7.83 14.32 -32.02
N LEU A 142 -8.08 13.03 -32.30
CA LEU A 142 -9.41 12.50 -32.59
C LEU A 142 -9.89 11.58 -31.46
N PRO A 143 -11.20 11.59 -31.14
CA PRO A 143 -11.78 10.65 -30.19
C PRO A 143 -11.60 9.20 -30.67
N LEU A 144 -11.40 8.28 -29.71
CA LEU A 144 -11.22 6.84 -29.99
C LEU A 144 -12.52 6.15 -30.42
N ASP A 145 -13.67 6.68 -30.01
CA ASP A 145 -14.98 6.04 -30.15
C ASP A 145 -15.53 6.09 -31.58
N GLU A 146 -15.07 7.04 -32.39
CA GLU A 146 -15.55 7.18 -33.75
C GLU A 146 -14.73 6.30 -34.70
N ASN A 147 -15.40 5.45 -35.50
CA ASN A 147 -14.80 4.65 -36.56
C ASN A 147 -14.40 5.53 -37.77
N LEU A 148 -13.56 6.55 -37.55
CA LEU A 148 -13.05 7.38 -38.65
C LEU A 148 -11.87 6.69 -39.31
N THR A 149 -12.05 6.38 -40.59
CA THR A 149 -10.99 5.88 -41.47
C THR A 149 -10.09 7.01 -42.00
N SER A 150 -10.55 8.26 -41.93
CA SER A 150 -9.88 9.44 -42.49
C SER A 150 -10.11 10.67 -41.59
N CYS A 151 -9.10 11.52 -41.44
CA CYS A 151 -9.22 12.75 -40.65
C CYS A 151 -10.26 13.72 -41.26
N PRO A 152 -11.23 14.24 -40.50
CA PRO A 152 -12.24 15.16 -41.01
C PRO A 152 -11.68 16.56 -41.30
N ASN A 153 -10.52 16.91 -40.73
CA ASN A 153 -9.88 18.19 -40.94
C ASN A 153 -8.99 18.24 -42.20
N CYS A 154 -8.32 17.13 -42.55
CA CYS A 154 -7.34 17.13 -43.65
C CYS A 154 -7.41 15.91 -44.60
N GLY A 155 -8.29 14.95 -44.35
CA GLY A 155 -8.39 13.70 -45.14
C GLY A 155 -7.24 12.71 -44.93
N GLY A 156 -6.26 13.05 -44.10
CA GLY A 156 -5.07 12.22 -43.86
C GLY A 156 -5.34 10.94 -43.06
N THR A 157 -4.41 9.99 -43.16
CA THR A 157 -4.42 8.74 -42.40
C THR A 157 -4.21 9.01 -40.91
N ILE A 158 -4.96 8.31 -40.07
CA ILE A 158 -4.90 8.42 -38.61
C ILE A 158 -3.99 7.31 -38.07
N LYS A 159 -3.06 7.65 -37.17
CA LYS A 159 -2.31 6.65 -36.39
C LYS A 159 -2.72 6.74 -34.93
N THR A 160 -2.86 5.56 -34.31
CA THR A 160 -3.09 5.46 -32.86
C THR A 160 -1.72 5.35 -32.20
N SER A 161 -1.35 6.34 -31.39
CA SER A 161 -0.15 6.32 -30.55
C SER A 161 -0.55 6.14 -29.09
N MET A 162 0.23 5.38 -28.33
CA MET A 162 0.07 5.28 -26.88
C MET A 162 0.92 6.36 -26.23
N GLU A 163 0.29 7.31 -25.54
CA GLU A 163 0.97 8.36 -24.77
C GLU A 163 0.69 8.13 -23.28
N ARG A 164 1.72 8.17 -22.45
CA ARG A 164 1.53 8.12 -20.99
C ARG A 164 1.07 9.51 -20.56
N LEU A 165 -0.04 9.59 -19.82
CA LEU A 165 -0.47 10.84 -19.22
C LEU A 165 0.48 11.18 -18.08
N GLU A 166 1.60 11.81 -18.41
CA GLU A 166 2.38 12.57 -17.44
C GLU A 166 1.64 13.89 -17.26
N LEU A 167 1.53 14.39 -16.02
CA LEU A 167 0.98 15.72 -15.77
C LEU A 167 1.76 16.73 -16.63
N GLY A 168 1.13 17.11 -17.74
CA GLY A 168 1.40 18.32 -18.50
C GLY A 168 0.97 19.49 -17.63
N ASP A 169 1.72 20.56 -17.74
CA ASP A 169 1.56 21.78 -16.98
C ASP A 169 0.10 22.27 -16.99
N GLY A 170 -0.58 22.20 -15.84
CA GLY A 170 -1.50 23.26 -15.40
C GLY A 170 -2.74 23.58 -16.23
N GLU A 171 -3.40 22.65 -16.91
CA GLU A 171 -4.76 22.90 -17.42
C GLU A 171 -5.80 22.04 -16.72
N TYR A 172 -6.38 22.66 -15.68
CA TYR A 172 -7.62 22.26 -15.03
C TYR A 172 -8.72 22.28 -16.10
N PHE A 173 -9.18 21.12 -16.57
CA PHE A 173 -10.38 21.05 -17.41
C PHE A 173 -11.59 21.30 -16.52
N ASP A 174 -12.01 22.57 -16.45
CA ASP A 174 -13.29 22.97 -15.86
C ASP A 174 -14.42 22.46 -16.77
N MET A 175 -15.23 21.54 -16.27
CA MET A 175 -16.37 20.93 -16.98
C MET A 175 -17.71 21.62 -16.63
N ASP A 176 -17.67 22.85 -16.10
CA ASP A 176 -18.86 23.66 -15.81
C ASP A 176 -18.87 24.92 -16.67
N ASP A 177 -19.35 24.80 -17.91
CA ASP A 177 -20.08 25.89 -18.57
C ASP A 177 -20.89 25.35 -19.76
N ARG A 178 -22.10 24.87 -19.47
CA ARG A 178 -23.21 24.93 -20.43
C ARG A 178 -24.47 25.39 -19.71
N THR A 179 -24.73 26.68 -19.88
CA THR A 179 -26.06 27.30 -19.82
C THR A 179 -26.93 26.83 -20.98
#